data_AF-A0A543B2V3-F1
#
_entry.id   AF-A0A543B2V3-F1
#
_cell.length_a   1.000
_cell.length_b   1.000
_cell.length_c   1.000
_cell.angle_alpha   90.00
_cell.angle_beta   90.00
_cell.angle_gamma   90.00
#
_symmetry.space_group_name_H-M   'P 1'
#
loop_
_entity.id
_entity.type
_entity.pdbx_description
1 polymer ?
#
loop_
_entity_poly.entity_id
_entity_poly.type
_entity_poly.pdbx_seq_one_letter_code
_entity_poly.pdbx_strand_id
1 'polypeptide(L)'
;MKKSLLTGRRGWFIAGTAAAILLGSAAVATASLTGNEGTPPGYSQTADGSQRDAREDADSALPTATEVSASEAADIALTTVPDGIVTSVDLEGRRSDTPVWSVDLVSPGYEHDVIVDATTGEIRSHERDDDDDWQEDSAKAAAAQITIAQAEEIALSEAADGVILEIELEGDDGQPVWQVEVFSPGDETWQYIKINAVDGSIISINDDYIGDDDDDWGDDDDDHESDHDDDDNGDDD
;
A
#
# COMPACT_ATOMS: atom_id res chain seq x y z
N MET A 1 -15.92 -21.70 23.43
CA MET A 1 -15.43 -21.57 22.04
C MET A 1 -16.22 -20.46 21.38
N LYS A 2 -15.72 -19.22 21.47
CA LYS A 2 -16.33 -18.05 20.84
C LYS A 2 -15.54 -17.81 19.56
N LYS A 3 -16.25 -17.72 18.45
CA LYS A 3 -15.71 -17.66 17.10
C LYS A 3 -15.21 -16.25 16.83
N SER A 4 -14.02 -16.16 16.26
CA SER A 4 -13.40 -14.95 15.73
C SER A 4 -14.37 -14.23 14.79
N LEU A 5 -14.53 -12.92 14.99
CA LEU A 5 -15.11 -12.02 14.00
C LEU A 5 -13.93 -11.28 13.39
N LEU A 6 -13.56 -11.66 12.17
CA LEU A 6 -12.72 -10.85 11.30
C LEU A 6 -13.52 -9.58 11.00
N THR A 7 -13.09 -8.44 11.56
CA THR A 7 -13.54 -7.15 11.08
C THR A 7 -12.89 -6.95 9.71
N GLY A 8 -13.66 -7.19 8.66
CA GLY A 8 -13.21 -7.03 7.28
C GLY A 8 -12.96 -5.56 6.96
N ARG A 9 -11.71 -5.22 6.69
CA ARG A 9 -11.26 -3.94 6.14
C ARG A 9 -12.00 -3.67 4.83
N ARG A 10 -12.80 -2.60 4.77
CA ARG A 10 -13.35 -2.09 3.51
C ARG A 10 -12.42 -0.97 3.04
N GLY A 11 -11.34 -1.35 2.36
CA GLY A 11 -10.55 -0.39 1.60
C GLY A 11 -11.47 0.33 0.60
N TRP A 12 -11.64 1.63 0.77
CA TRP A 12 -12.27 2.46 -0.24
C TRP A 12 -11.25 2.65 -1.36
N PHE A 13 -11.53 2.08 -2.53
CA PHE A 13 -10.80 2.42 -3.74
C PHE A 13 -11.23 3.82 -4.16
N ILE A 14 -10.40 4.83 -3.90
CA ILE A 14 -10.60 6.17 -4.49
C ILE A 14 -10.31 6.05 -6.00
N ALA A 15 -11.38 6.03 -6.79
CA ALA A 15 -11.31 6.09 -8.23
C ALA A 15 -10.87 7.51 -8.67
N GLY A 16 -9.57 7.71 -8.83
CA GLY A 16 -9.00 8.93 -9.40
C GLY A 16 -9.48 9.16 -10.84
N THR A 17 -10.37 10.13 -11.04
CA THR A 17 -10.71 10.61 -12.39
C THR A 17 -9.75 11.74 -12.77
N ALA A 18 -8.74 11.42 -13.57
CA ALA A 18 -7.87 12.42 -14.17
C ALA A 18 -8.62 13.23 -15.25
N ALA A 19 -9.05 14.44 -14.91
CA ALA A 19 -9.52 15.42 -15.88
C ALA A 19 -8.33 16.23 -16.43
N ALA A 20 -7.76 15.80 -17.55
CA ALA A 20 -6.74 16.56 -18.28
C ALA A 20 -7.37 17.75 -19.02
N ILE A 21 -7.10 18.98 -18.56
CA ILE A 21 -7.38 20.20 -19.33
C ILE A 21 -6.15 20.53 -20.18
N LEU A 22 -6.24 20.20 -21.47
CA LEU A 22 -5.31 20.68 -22.50
C LEU A 22 -5.64 22.13 -22.86
N LEU A 23 -4.78 23.07 -22.46
CA LEU A 23 -4.69 24.38 -23.10
C LEU A 23 -3.34 24.49 -23.81
N GLY A 24 -3.38 24.26 -25.12
CA GLY A 24 -2.25 24.51 -26.00
C GLY A 24 -2.01 26.00 -26.24
N SER A 25 -0.76 26.37 -26.52
CA SER A 25 -0.44 27.49 -27.38
C SER A 25 0.95 27.35 -28.04
N ALA A 26 0.89 27.05 -29.33
CA ALA A 26 1.65 27.55 -30.50
C ALA A 26 3.14 27.99 -30.46
N ALA A 27 3.81 27.55 -31.55
CA ALA A 27 4.79 28.24 -32.40
C ALA A 27 6.29 28.00 -32.08
N VAL A 28 7.26 27.89 -32.99
CA VAL A 28 7.43 28.20 -34.43
C VAL A 28 8.38 27.17 -35.07
N ALA A 29 8.15 26.80 -36.34
CA ALA A 29 9.05 26.00 -37.17
C ALA A 29 10.17 26.85 -37.81
N THR A 30 11.40 26.32 -37.87
CA THR A 30 12.36 26.64 -38.94
C THR A 30 13.06 25.37 -39.40
N ALA A 31 12.79 24.98 -40.64
CA ALA A 31 13.51 23.95 -41.37
C ALA A 31 14.87 24.47 -41.85
N SER A 32 15.85 23.59 -41.97
CA SER A 32 17.00 23.79 -42.85
C SER A 32 17.30 22.47 -43.55
N LEU A 33 17.12 22.50 -44.87
CA LEU A 33 17.32 21.42 -45.81
C LEU A 33 18.80 21.38 -46.23
N THR A 34 19.43 20.22 -46.14
CA THR A 34 20.52 19.85 -47.06
C THR A 34 20.37 18.38 -47.40
N GLY A 35 19.92 18.12 -48.62
CA GLY A 35 19.82 16.78 -49.19
C GLY A 35 21.18 16.25 -49.64
N ASN A 36 21.30 14.92 -49.63
CA ASN A 36 22.18 14.19 -50.53
C ASN A 36 21.56 12.82 -50.80
N GLU A 37 21.22 12.57 -52.06
CA GLU A 37 20.61 11.34 -52.56
C GLU A 37 21.71 10.45 -53.18
N GLY A 38 21.63 9.13 -52.99
CA GLY A 38 22.60 8.22 -53.60
C GLY A 38 22.46 6.74 -53.27
N THR A 39 21.40 6.11 -53.82
CA THR A 39 21.36 4.72 -54.36
C THR A 39 21.19 3.50 -53.39
N PRO A 40 20.20 2.60 -53.62
CA PRO A 40 19.98 1.33 -52.91
C PRO A 40 20.76 0.16 -53.59
N PRO A 41 21.02 -1.03 -52.97
CA PRO A 41 19.98 -1.96 -52.49
C PRO A 41 20.33 -2.79 -51.24
N GLY A 42 19.31 -3.40 -50.63
CA GLY A 42 19.52 -4.49 -49.67
C GLY A 42 18.30 -4.74 -48.78
N TYR A 43 17.52 -5.77 -49.11
CA TYR A 43 16.58 -6.37 -48.17
C TYR A 43 17.37 -6.90 -46.97
N SER A 44 17.02 -6.44 -45.77
CA SER A 44 17.26 -7.18 -44.53
C SER A 44 16.11 -6.88 -43.58
N GLN A 45 15.29 -7.91 -43.39
CA GLN A 45 14.40 -8.06 -42.25
C GLN A 45 15.23 -8.15 -40.95
N THR A 46 14.52 -7.93 -39.83
CA THR A 46 14.92 -8.00 -38.41
C THR A 46 15.44 -6.67 -37.85
N ALA A 47 15.02 -6.16 -36.68
CA ALA A 47 14.18 -6.69 -35.62
C ALA A 47 13.42 -5.52 -34.96
N ASP A 48 12.10 -5.67 -34.90
CA ASP A 48 11.24 -5.07 -33.88
C ASP A 48 11.47 -5.88 -32.60
N GLY A 49 12.06 -5.26 -31.57
CA GLY A 49 12.41 -5.95 -30.33
C GLY A 49 13.11 -5.04 -29.31
N SER A 50 12.66 -5.13 -28.06
CA SER A 50 13.16 -4.44 -26.86
C SER A 50 12.73 -2.98 -26.65
N GLN A 51 11.41 -2.77 -26.61
CA GLN A 51 10.79 -1.90 -25.60
C GLN A 51 9.79 -2.70 -24.74
N ARG A 52 10.10 -3.97 -24.48
CA ARG A 52 9.29 -4.88 -23.67
C ARG A 52 10.17 -5.61 -22.65
N ASP A 53 11.04 -4.88 -21.95
CA ASP A 53 11.86 -5.47 -20.87
C ASP A 53 12.02 -4.50 -19.67
N ALA A 54 11.40 -3.31 -19.69
CA ALA A 54 11.49 -2.34 -18.57
C ALA A 54 10.23 -2.34 -17.68
N ARG A 55 9.24 -3.19 -17.98
CA ARG A 55 7.96 -3.25 -17.24
C ARG A 55 7.82 -4.51 -16.39
N GLU A 56 8.68 -5.51 -16.59
CA GLU A 56 8.64 -6.76 -15.82
C GLU A 56 9.52 -6.71 -14.56
N ASP A 57 10.52 -5.81 -14.49
CA ASP A 57 11.34 -5.59 -13.27
C ASP A 57 10.71 -4.63 -12.23
N ALA A 58 9.61 -3.94 -12.57
CA ALA A 58 8.94 -3.04 -11.63
C ALA A 58 8.05 -3.77 -10.62
N ASP A 59 7.79 -5.06 -10.83
CA ASP A 59 6.89 -5.88 -10.01
C ASP A 59 7.59 -6.47 -8.76
N SER A 60 8.91 -6.32 -8.64
CA SER A 60 9.72 -6.81 -7.51
C SER A 60 10.40 -5.71 -6.68
N ALA A 61 10.02 -4.43 -6.86
CA ALA A 61 10.61 -3.36 -6.07
C ALA A 61 10.05 -3.37 -4.64
N LEU A 62 10.94 -3.55 -3.66
CA LEU A 62 10.63 -3.49 -2.24
C LEU A 62 10.35 -2.04 -1.79
N PRO A 63 9.59 -1.84 -0.69
CA PRO A 63 9.37 -0.51 -0.13
C PRO A 63 10.69 0.21 0.19
N THR A 64 10.72 1.52 -0.02
CA THR A 64 11.87 2.38 0.30
C THR A 64 11.43 3.54 1.16
N ALA A 65 12.35 4.05 1.97
CA ALA A 65 12.11 5.24 2.78
C ALA A 65 11.72 6.42 1.90
N THR A 66 10.76 7.21 2.38
CA THR A 66 10.26 8.41 1.73
C THR A 66 10.99 9.65 2.25
N GLU A 67 10.97 10.74 1.48
CA GLU A 67 11.61 12.00 1.91
C GLU A 67 10.83 12.69 3.04
N VAL A 68 9.50 12.51 3.06
CA VAL A 68 8.63 12.92 4.16
C VAL A 68 8.34 11.70 5.02
N SER A 69 8.66 11.75 6.31
CA SER A 69 8.35 10.67 7.25
C SER A 69 6.85 10.61 7.60
N ALA A 70 6.42 9.53 8.27
CA ALA A 70 5.07 9.42 8.78
C ALA A 70 4.74 10.53 9.80
N SER A 71 5.65 10.81 10.74
CA SER A 71 5.50 11.92 11.70
C SER A 71 5.46 13.29 11.03
N GLU A 72 6.26 13.55 10.00
CA GLU A 72 6.21 14.80 9.26
C GLU A 72 4.87 14.95 8.50
N ALA A 73 4.35 13.87 7.91
CA ALA A 73 3.04 13.86 7.29
C ALA A 73 1.91 14.13 8.31
N ALA A 74 1.99 13.54 9.50
CA ALA A 74 1.06 13.81 10.60
C ALA A 74 1.08 15.29 11.01
N ASP A 75 2.27 15.88 11.17
CA ASP A 75 2.41 17.30 11.49
C ASP A 75 1.83 18.20 10.39
N ILE A 76 2.05 17.86 9.12
CA ILE A 76 1.46 18.57 7.96
C ILE A 76 -0.06 18.49 8.00
N ALA A 77 -0.64 17.30 8.22
CA ALA A 77 -2.08 17.12 8.29
C ALA A 77 -2.72 17.91 9.44
N LEU A 78 -2.05 17.98 10.60
CA LEU A 78 -2.48 18.80 11.74
C LEU A 78 -2.47 20.31 11.44
N THR A 79 -1.73 20.78 10.43
CA THR A 79 -1.87 22.17 9.98
C THR A 79 -3.20 22.43 9.26
N THR A 80 -3.79 21.39 8.66
CA THR A 80 -5.08 21.43 7.96
C THR A 80 -6.24 21.23 8.92
N VAL A 81 -6.07 20.39 9.94
CA VAL A 81 -7.07 20.10 11.00
C VAL A 81 -6.46 20.38 12.39
N PRO A 82 -6.37 21.65 12.83
CA PRO A 82 -5.63 22.02 14.04
C PRO A 82 -6.21 21.51 15.36
N ASP A 83 -7.50 21.15 15.38
CA ASP A 83 -8.21 20.54 16.50
C ASP A 83 -8.38 19.02 16.35
N GLY A 84 -7.78 18.44 15.30
CA GLY A 84 -7.77 17.01 15.06
C GLY A 84 -6.78 16.26 15.94
N ILE A 85 -7.03 14.96 16.11
CA ILE A 85 -6.09 14.00 16.68
C ILE A 85 -5.84 12.95 15.59
N VAL A 86 -4.58 12.74 15.23
CA VAL A 86 -4.20 11.74 14.21
C VAL A 86 -4.44 10.34 14.77
N THR A 87 -5.13 9.50 14.00
CA THR A 87 -5.45 8.11 14.34
C THR A 87 -4.74 7.12 13.43
N SER A 88 -4.40 7.50 12.20
CA SER A 88 -3.60 6.67 11.30
C SER A 88 -2.71 7.50 10.39
N VAL A 89 -1.57 6.93 10.00
CA VAL A 89 -0.71 7.39 8.91
C VAL A 89 -0.29 6.16 8.10
N ASP A 90 -0.83 5.98 6.89
CA ASP A 90 -0.53 4.83 6.00
C ASP A 90 0.15 5.30 4.70
N LEU A 91 1.23 4.64 4.33
CA LEU A 91 1.91 4.86 3.06
C LEU A 91 1.18 4.13 1.94
N GLU A 92 0.47 4.89 1.11
CA GLU A 92 -0.19 4.37 -0.08
C GLU A 92 0.68 4.51 -1.33
N GLY A 93 0.40 3.66 -2.32
CA GLY A 93 1.11 3.73 -3.60
C GLY A 93 2.60 3.43 -3.48
N ARG A 94 3.00 2.55 -2.55
CA ARG A 94 4.40 2.14 -2.27
C ARG A 94 5.19 1.70 -3.53
N ARG A 95 4.48 1.26 -4.57
CA ARG A 95 5.03 0.84 -5.87
C ARG A 95 4.83 1.86 -7.01
N SER A 96 4.21 3.00 -6.72
CA SER A 96 4.06 4.11 -7.65
C SER A 96 5.28 5.02 -7.57
N ASP A 97 5.55 5.73 -8.66
CA ASP A 97 6.44 6.88 -8.73
C ASP A 97 5.98 8.08 -7.90
N THR A 98 4.76 8.04 -7.36
CA THR A 98 4.15 9.14 -6.62
C THR A 98 3.49 8.68 -5.31
N PRO A 99 4.25 8.08 -4.38
CA PRO A 99 3.71 7.60 -3.10
C PRO A 99 3.11 8.76 -2.30
N VAL A 100 2.11 8.45 -1.49
CA VAL A 100 1.42 9.41 -0.63
C VAL A 100 1.21 8.82 0.75
N TRP A 101 1.21 9.69 1.76
CA TRP A 101 0.69 9.37 3.07
C TRP A 101 -0.81 9.67 3.09
N SER A 102 -1.61 8.68 3.44
CA SER A 102 -2.99 8.87 3.90
C SER A 102 -2.96 9.13 5.40
N VAL A 103 -3.53 10.25 5.85
CA VAL A 103 -3.51 10.63 7.27
C VAL A 103 -4.94 10.80 7.77
N ASP A 104 -5.34 9.86 8.62
CA ASP A 104 -6.65 9.89 9.26
C ASP A 104 -6.59 10.70 10.56
N LEU A 105 -7.55 11.61 10.73
CA LEU A 105 -7.72 12.39 11.95
C LEU A 105 -9.17 12.42 12.39
N VAL A 106 -9.36 12.43 13.70
CA VAL A 106 -10.67 12.66 14.32
C VAL A 106 -10.74 14.04 14.93
N SER A 107 -11.84 14.75 14.71
CA SER A 107 -12.20 15.98 15.41
C SER A 107 -13.66 15.91 15.90
N PRO A 108 -14.14 16.84 16.75
CA PRO A 108 -15.50 16.76 17.25
C PRO A 108 -16.56 16.76 16.13
N GLY A 109 -17.22 15.62 15.93
CA GLY A 109 -18.26 15.44 14.92
C GLY A 109 -17.78 15.03 13.54
N TYR A 110 -16.47 14.81 13.34
CA TYR A 110 -15.92 14.55 12.02
C TYR A 110 -14.72 13.61 12.03
N GLU A 111 -14.65 12.79 10.99
CA GLU A 111 -13.41 12.16 10.53
C GLU A 111 -12.83 12.98 9.38
N HIS A 112 -11.52 12.94 9.24
CA HIS A 112 -10.76 13.62 8.21
C HIS A 112 -9.76 12.66 7.62
N ASP A 113 -9.68 12.65 6.29
CA ASP A 113 -8.58 12.04 5.55
C ASP A 113 -7.80 13.14 4.84
N VAL A 114 -6.50 13.24 5.10
CA VAL A 114 -5.59 14.17 4.46
C VAL A 114 -4.52 13.40 3.70
N ILE A 115 -4.53 13.51 2.38
CA ILE A 115 -3.51 12.91 1.52
C ILE A 115 -2.33 13.86 1.37
N VAL A 116 -1.15 13.44 1.82
CA VAL A 116 0.10 14.20 1.75
C VAL A 116 1.07 13.51 0.78
N ASP A 117 1.66 14.26 -0.13
CA ASP A 117 2.72 13.76 -1.00
C ASP A 117 3.95 13.32 -0.19
N ALA A 118 4.31 12.04 -0.27
CA ALA A 118 5.37 11.47 0.56
C ALA A 118 6.79 11.89 0.16
N THR A 119 6.95 12.62 -0.95
CA THR A 119 8.25 13.14 -1.41
C THR A 119 8.41 14.63 -1.12
N THR A 120 7.32 15.39 -1.20
CA THR A 120 7.36 16.86 -1.18
C THR A 120 6.64 17.49 0.01
N GLY A 121 5.74 16.73 0.66
CA GLY A 121 4.89 17.22 1.75
C GLY A 121 3.70 18.07 1.27
N GLU A 122 3.45 18.14 -0.04
CA GLU A 122 2.29 18.85 -0.58
C GLU A 122 0.99 18.11 -0.23
N ILE A 123 0.02 18.83 0.32
CA ILE A 123 -1.33 18.27 0.53
C ILE A 123 -2.03 18.14 -0.81
N ARG A 124 -2.38 16.91 -1.19
CA ARG A 124 -3.05 16.57 -2.46
C ARG A 124 -4.57 16.60 -2.35
N SER A 125 -5.11 16.18 -1.21
CA SER A 125 -6.55 16.24 -0.92
C SER A 125 -6.82 16.29 0.58
N HIS A 126 -8.03 16.74 0.91
CA HIS A 126 -8.59 16.71 2.26
C HIS A 126 -10.08 16.38 2.14
N GLU A 127 -10.47 15.26 2.72
CA GLU A 127 -11.86 14.84 2.83
C GLU A 127 -12.32 14.90 4.28
N ARG A 128 -13.64 15.02 4.46
CA ARG A 128 -14.28 15.10 5.77
C ARG A 128 -15.56 14.29 5.72
N ASP A 129 -15.70 13.38 6.67
CA ASP A 129 -16.91 12.59 6.89
C ASP A 129 -17.56 12.95 8.23
N ASP A 130 -18.88 12.88 8.32
CA ASP A 130 -19.69 13.15 9.51
C ASP A 130 -20.51 11.93 10.00
N ASP A 131 -20.16 10.73 9.53
CA ASP A 131 -20.73 9.45 9.95
C ASP A 131 -20.53 9.15 11.45
N ASP A 132 -21.52 8.50 12.09
CA ASP A 132 -21.66 8.34 13.55
C ASP A 132 -20.52 7.56 14.26
N ASP A 133 -19.64 6.90 13.50
CA ASP A 133 -18.55 6.05 13.98
C ASP A 133 -17.37 6.86 14.57
N TRP A 134 -17.28 8.17 14.26
CA TRP A 134 -16.23 9.09 14.77
C TRP A 134 -16.11 9.11 16.31
N GLN A 135 -17.19 8.75 17.03
CA GLN A 135 -17.23 8.79 18.49
C GLN A 135 -16.31 7.75 19.13
N GLU A 136 -16.23 6.56 18.54
CA GLU A 136 -15.40 5.48 19.08
C GLU A 136 -13.91 5.82 18.91
N ASP A 137 -13.52 6.23 17.71
CA ASP A 137 -12.15 6.61 17.41
C ASP A 137 -11.73 7.90 18.13
N SER A 138 -12.65 8.85 18.32
CA SER A 138 -12.38 10.02 19.15
C SER A 138 -12.10 9.65 20.61
N ALA A 139 -12.86 8.71 21.19
CA ALA A 139 -12.63 8.28 22.57
C ALA A 139 -11.29 7.54 22.72
N LYS A 140 -10.92 6.71 21.74
CA LYS A 140 -9.64 6.00 21.68
C LYS A 140 -8.48 6.98 21.51
N ALA A 141 -8.57 7.89 20.55
CA ALA A 141 -7.58 8.92 20.26
C ALA A 141 -7.34 9.84 21.47
N ALA A 142 -8.41 10.23 22.18
CA ALA A 142 -8.30 11.04 23.40
C ALA A 142 -7.64 10.31 24.58
N ALA A 143 -7.60 8.97 24.57
CA ALA A 143 -6.96 8.18 25.60
C ALA A 143 -5.46 7.92 25.34
N ALA A 144 -5.00 8.08 24.10
CA ALA A 144 -3.60 7.97 23.75
C ALA A 144 -2.78 9.15 24.31
N GLN A 145 -1.61 8.85 24.88
CA GLN A 145 -0.63 9.81 25.40
C GLN A 145 0.68 9.79 24.60
N ILE A 146 0.97 8.66 23.97
CA ILE A 146 2.06 8.50 23.01
C ILE A 146 1.57 9.02 21.66
N THR A 147 2.32 9.94 21.06
CA THR A 147 2.02 10.49 19.73
C THR A 147 2.52 9.58 18.61
N ILE A 148 2.07 9.82 17.37
CA ILE A 148 2.61 9.18 16.16
C ILE A 148 4.15 9.28 16.12
N ALA A 149 4.71 10.47 16.34
CA ALA A 149 6.16 10.68 16.32
C ALA A 149 6.90 9.86 17.38
N GLN A 150 6.31 9.69 18.57
CA GLN A 150 6.90 8.86 19.62
C GLN A 150 6.76 7.36 19.29
N ALA A 151 5.64 6.93 18.72
CA ALA A 151 5.45 5.56 18.27
C ALA A 151 6.44 5.20 17.15
N GLU A 152 6.64 6.10 16.18
CA GLU A 152 7.65 6.00 15.13
C GLU A 152 9.07 5.84 15.72
N GLU A 153 9.46 6.71 16.66
CA GLU A 153 10.78 6.64 17.30
C GLU A 153 11.00 5.31 18.04
N ILE A 154 9.99 4.83 18.77
CA ILE A 154 10.04 3.56 19.48
C ILE A 154 10.16 2.40 18.49
N ALA A 155 9.35 2.38 17.43
CA ALA A 155 9.38 1.32 16.42
C ALA A 155 10.73 1.25 15.69
N LEU A 156 11.27 2.39 15.24
CA LEU A 156 12.57 2.46 14.56
C LEU A 156 13.76 2.15 15.47
N SER A 157 13.58 2.27 16.79
CA SER A 157 14.59 1.83 17.75
C SER A 157 14.70 0.30 17.84
N GLU A 158 13.61 -0.42 17.56
CA GLU A 158 13.59 -1.88 17.52
C GLU A 158 13.96 -2.41 16.13
N ALA A 159 13.39 -1.81 15.07
CA ALA A 159 13.64 -2.14 13.68
C ALA A 159 14.61 -1.13 13.05
N ALA A 160 15.89 -1.22 13.46
CA ALA A 160 16.94 -0.34 12.95
C ALA A 160 17.06 -0.47 11.43
N ASP A 161 17.19 0.67 10.73
CA ASP A 161 17.17 0.78 9.27
C ASP A 161 15.83 0.37 8.60
N GLY A 162 14.78 0.17 9.39
CA GLY A 162 13.43 -0.09 8.91
C GLY A 162 12.77 1.12 8.25
N VAL A 163 11.82 0.83 7.36
CA VAL A 163 10.96 1.79 6.68
C VAL A 163 9.58 1.71 7.31
N ILE A 164 9.12 2.80 7.93
CA ILE A 164 7.73 2.88 8.40
C ILE A 164 6.79 2.84 7.20
N LEU A 165 5.78 1.99 7.30
CA LEU A 165 4.75 1.81 6.28
C LEU A 165 3.40 2.27 6.77
N GLU A 166 3.08 2.01 8.04
CA GLU A 166 1.81 2.37 8.65
C GLU A 166 2.00 2.60 10.15
N ILE A 167 1.29 3.57 10.72
CA ILE A 167 1.13 3.76 12.17
C ILE A 167 -0.37 3.98 12.43
N GLU A 168 -1.04 2.99 13.03
CA GLU A 168 -2.49 3.00 13.25
C GLU A 168 -2.84 2.87 14.75
N LEU A 169 -3.81 3.65 15.21
CA LEU A 169 -4.36 3.56 16.55
C LEU A 169 -5.48 2.52 16.64
N GLU A 170 -5.13 1.35 17.18
CA GLU A 170 -6.07 0.28 17.46
C GLU A 170 -6.67 0.38 18.86
N GLY A 171 -7.86 -0.20 19.01
CA GLY A 171 -8.47 -0.47 20.31
C GLY A 171 -8.41 -1.96 20.61
N ASP A 172 -7.60 -2.36 21.58
CA ASP A 172 -7.52 -3.76 22.04
C ASP A 172 -8.05 -3.87 23.47
N ASP A 173 -9.19 -4.55 23.64
CA ASP A 173 -9.87 -4.74 24.93
C ASP A 173 -10.08 -3.44 25.75
N GLY A 174 -10.22 -2.30 25.07
CA GLY A 174 -10.43 -0.98 25.67
C GLY A 174 -9.16 -0.23 26.07
N GLN A 175 -7.97 -0.71 25.66
CA GLN A 175 -6.72 0.04 25.77
C GLN A 175 -6.29 0.56 24.38
N PRO A 176 -5.85 1.83 24.27
CA PRO A 176 -5.34 2.35 23.02
C PRO A 176 -3.93 1.78 22.76
N VAL A 177 -3.72 1.27 21.55
CA VAL A 177 -2.47 0.63 21.12
C VAL A 177 -2.10 1.18 19.75
N TRP A 178 -0.84 1.61 19.60
CA TRP A 178 -0.29 1.87 18.28
C TRP A 178 0.16 0.55 17.66
N GLN A 179 -0.33 0.22 16.48
CA GLN A 179 0.27 -0.78 15.61
C GLN A 179 1.16 -0.07 14.60
N VAL A 180 2.41 -0.47 14.50
CA VAL A 180 3.37 0.07 13.54
C VAL A 180 3.80 -1.03 12.59
N GLU A 181 3.54 -0.85 11.29
CA GLU A 181 4.08 -1.71 10.23
C GLU A 181 5.43 -1.14 9.78
N VAL A 182 6.47 -1.97 9.88
CA VAL A 182 7.84 -1.64 9.46
C VAL A 182 8.32 -2.66 8.44
N PHE A 183 8.83 -2.18 7.30
CA PHE A 183 9.54 -3.02 6.35
C PHE A 183 11.05 -2.92 6.57
N SER A 184 11.73 -4.05 6.67
CA SER A 184 13.18 -4.14 6.85
C SER A 184 13.85 -4.52 5.54
N PRO A 185 14.45 -3.59 4.78
CA PRO A 185 14.97 -3.87 3.44
C PRO A 185 16.14 -4.87 3.40
N GLY A 186 16.91 -4.96 4.49
CA GLY A 186 18.06 -5.86 4.57
C GLY A 186 17.68 -7.33 4.66
N ASP A 187 16.57 -7.62 5.33
CA ASP A 187 16.07 -8.98 5.57
C ASP A 187 14.81 -9.30 4.75
N GLU A 188 14.28 -8.31 4.03
CA GLU A 188 13.04 -8.37 3.24
C GLU A 188 11.83 -8.85 4.07
N THR A 189 11.73 -8.37 5.32
CA THR A 189 10.67 -8.76 6.26
C THR A 189 9.74 -7.62 6.63
N TRP A 190 8.50 -7.96 6.97
CA TRP A 190 7.52 -7.07 7.55
C TRP A 190 7.40 -7.34 9.04
N GLN A 191 7.44 -6.28 9.84
CA GLN A 191 7.30 -6.35 11.28
C GLN A 191 6.10 -5.53 11.72
N TYR A 192 5.24 -6.13 12.54
CA TYR A 192 4.12 -5.47 13.19
C TYR A 192 4.46 -5.27 14.66
N ILE A 193 4.75 -4.03 15.04
CA ILE A 193 5.14 -3.64 16.39
C ILE A 193 3.92 -3.02 17.07
N LYS A 194 3.42 -3.65 18.14
CA LYS A 194 2.36 -3.09 18.97
C LYS A 194 2.95 -2.37 20.17
N ILE A 195 2.56 -1.11 20.36
CA ILE A 195 3.06 -0.21 21.40
C ILE A 195 1.87 0.29 22.21
N ASN A 196 1.96 0.20 23.54
CA ASN A 196 0.95 0.75 24.42
C ASN A 196 0.88 2.28 24.22
N ALA A 197 -0.26 2.79 23.76
CA ALA A 197 -0.39 4.20 23.44
C ALA A 197 -0.49 5.11 24.68
N VAL A 198 -0.48 4.56 25.89
CA VAL A 198 -0.50 5.32 27.16
C VAL A 198 0.90 5.51 27.72
N ASP A 199 1.75 4.48 27.69
CA ASP A 199 3.06 4.51 28.34
C ASP A 199 4.27 4.23 27.44
N GLY A 200 4.03 3.86 26.17
CA GLY A 200 5.08 3.61 25.18
C GLY A 200 5.75 2.25 25.32
N SER A 201 5.26 1.36 26.19
CA SER A 201 5.81 0.00 26.29
C SER A 201 5.46 -0.82 25.05
N ILE A 202 6.43 -1.59 24.54
CA ILE A 202 6.18 -2.55 23.46
C ILE A 202 5.41 -3.74 24.03
N ILE A 203 4.26 -4.01 23.42
CA ILE A 203 3.34 -5.10 23.77
C ILE A 203 3.73 -6.38 23.02
N SER A 204 3.97 -6.28 21.72
CA SER A 204 4.35 -7.40 20.87
C SER A 204 5.11 -6.95 19.62
N ILE A 205 5.91 -7.86 19.08
CA ILE A 205 6.54 -7.75 17.75
C ILE A 205 6.22 -9.05 17.03
N ASN A 206 5.64 -8.97 15.84
CA ASN A 206 5.38 -10.13 14.97
C ASN A 206 6.04 -9.92 13.61
N ASP A 207 6.74 -10.93 13.12
CA ASP A 207 7.39 -10.92 11.82
C ASP A 207 6.56 -11.75 10.84
N ASP A 208 6.11 -11.13 9.74
CA ASP A 208 5.56 -11.86 8.61
C ASP A 208 6.68 -12.02 7.57
N TYR A 209 7.22 -13.24 7.50
CA TYR A 209 8.24 -13.61 6.54
C TYR A 209 7.56 -13.93 5.20
N ILE A 210 7.98 -13.31 4.10
CA ILE A 210 7.70 -13.84 2.76
C ILE A 210 8.63 -15.03 2.56
N GLY A 211 8.32 -16.14 3.24
CA GLY A 211 8.87 -17.44 2.90
C GLY A 211 7.99 -18.00 1.81
N ASP A 212 8.60 -18.26 0.65
CA ASP A 212 7.98 -18.86 -0.52
C ASP A 212 6.87 -19.85 -0.11
N ASP A 213 5.62 -19.53 -0.44
CA ASP A 213 4.59 -20.55 -0.57
C ASP A 213 5.08 -21.48 -1.68
N ASP A 214 5.92 -22.44 -1.30
CA ASP A 214 6.09 -23.69 -2.01
C ASP A 214 4.71 -24.34 -2.01
N ASP A 215 3.94 -23.97 -3.03
CA ASP A 215 2.74 -24.61 -3.53
C ASP A 215 3.01 -26.10 -3.82
N ASP A 216 3.29 -26.91 -2.79
CA ASP A 216 3.17 -28.37 -2.83
C ASP A 216 1.68 -28.70 -2.76
N TRP A 217 0.96 -28.35 -3.84
CA TRP A 217 -0.29 -28.98 -4.19
C TRP A 217 0.04 -30.44 -4.48
N GLY A 218 0.06 -31.25 -3.43
CA GLY A 218 -0.03 -32.69 -3.55
C GLY A 218 -1.25 -33.00 -4.40
N ASP A 219 -1.00 -33.43 -5.64
CA ASP A 219 -1.96 -34.04 -6.54
C ASP A 219 -2.58 -35.26 -5.81
N ASP A 220 -3.65 -35.04 -5.05
CA ASP A 220 -4.60 -36.08 -4.71
C ASP A 220 -5.45 -36.33 -5.96
N ASP A 221 -4.86 -37.06 -6.92
CA ASP A 221 -5.53 -37.72 -8.04
C ASP A 221 -6.52 -38.79 -7.51
N ASP A 222 -7.67 -38.36 -7.03
CA ASP A 222 -8.85 -39.20 -6.86
C ASP A 222 -9.87 -38.80 -7.93
N ASP A 223 -10.00 -39.61 -9.00
CA ASP A 223 -11.25 -39.88 -9.73
C ASP A 223 -11.00 -40.86 -10.92
N HIS A 224 -10.76 -42.14 -10.61
CA HIS A 224 -10.97 -43.23 -11.58
C HIS A 224 -12.36 -43.85 -11.37
N GLU A 225 -13.39 -43.18 -11.86
CA GLU A 225 -14.67 -43.82 -12.15
C GLU A 225 -14.54 -44.63 -13.45
N SER A 226 -14.25 -45.93 -13.32
CA SER A 226 -14.39 -46.86 -14.45
C SER A 226 -15.82 -47.39 -14.49
N ASP A 227 -16.68 -46.65 -15.18
CA ASP A 227 -17.97 -47.16 -15.68
C ASP A 227 -17.70 -48.35 -16.61
N HIS A 228 -17.99 -49.56 -16.12
CA HIS A 228 -18.10 -50.76 -16.93
C HIS A 228 -19.59 -51.02 -17.18
N ASP A 229 -20.10 -50.43 -18.25
CA ASP A 229 -21.34 -50.87 -18.90
C ASP A 229 -21.01 -51.07 -20.39
N ASP A 230 -20.76 -52.33 -20.78
CA ASP A 230 -20.95 -52.77 -22.17
C ASP A 230 -21.75 -54.07 -22.13
N ASP A 231 -23.00 -53.93 -22.55
CA ASP A 231 -24.00 -54.96 -22.74
C ASP A 231 -23.60 -55.97 -23.84
N ASP A 232 -23.69 -57.25 -23.49
CA ASP A 232 -24.55 -58.25 -24.13
C ASP A 232 -24.54 -58.41 -25.68
N ASN A 233 -23.96 -59.52 -26.15
CA ASN A 233 -24.61 -60.60 -26.94
C ASN A 233 -23.72 -61.26 -28.02
N GLY A 234 -23.79 -62.60 -28.07
CA GLY A 234 -23.94 -63.33 -29.35
C GLY A 234 -22.81 -64.25 -29.80
N ASP A 235 -22.97 -65.54 -29.46
CA ASP A 235 -22.80 -66.80 -30.22
C ASP A 235 -21.96 -66.90 -31.53
N ASP A 236 -21.38 -68.11 -31.67
CA ASP A 236 -20.95 -68.90 -32.88
C ASP A 236 -19.46 -69.33 -32.72
N ASP A 237 -19.07 -70.61 -32.59
CA ASP A 237 -19.43 -71.87 -33.29
C ASP A 237 -19.27 -73.12 -32.38
#